data_AF-A0AAE0UD81-F1
#
_entry.id   AF-A0AAE0UD81-F1
#
_cell.length_a   1.000
_cell.length_b   1.000
_cell.length_c   1.000
_cell.angle_alpha   90.00
_cell.angle_beta   90.00
_cell.angle_gamma   90.00
#
_symmetry.space_group_name_H-M   'P 1'
#
loop_
_entity.id
_entity.type
_entity.pdbx_description
1 polymer ?
#
loop_
_entity_poly.entity_id
_entity_poly.type
_entity_poly.pdbx_seq_one_letter_code
_entity_poly.pdbx_strand_id
1 'polypeptide(L)'
;MAISQGPVSVAVAKHVPAHVGKTSSTISEVEIQTTPEQIPDKDRYIVVSPYTEQQHLLDLTTLDPENQILALALTQLTCLREDYATAPYRDTFNWDQIIDNVCALTRKRNHAWKETSFFVVAFRSQVFASTVENYADLGELDKAAHAEATASGGFLKYWFGTPNDERRNLATCIWRSPEDAKKGGTGPAHRKAAGATRSLYSFWQIDRHRLTIRDNVESWDLTEWK
;
A
#
# COMPACT_ATOMS: atom_id res chain seq x y z
N MET A 1 7.38 -0.75 -55.80
CA MET A 1 8.00 -2.08 -56.01
C MET A 1 7.87 -2.85 -54.71
N ALA A 2 7.36 -4.08 -54.74
CA ALA A 2 7.36 -4.98 -53.59
C ALA A 2 8.57 -5.93 -53.70
N ILE A 3 9.27 -6.19 -52.60
CA ILE A 3 10.39 -7.13 -52.57
C ILE A 3 9.87 -8.43 -51.94
N SER A 4 9.73 -9.47 -52.75
CA SER A 4 9.22 -10.78 -52.32
C SER A 4 10.27 -11.54 -51.52
N GLN A 5 9.90 -12.07 -50.35
CA GLN A 5 10.67 -13.12 -49.67
C GLN A 5 10.17 -14.48 -50.15
N GLY A 6 11.00 -15.14 -50.99
CA GLY A 6 10.74 -16.50 -51.48
C GLY A 6 11.23 -17.57 -50.49
N PRO A 7 10.53 -18.71 -50.32
CA PRO A 7 10.90 -19.77 -49.38
C PRO A 7 11.88 -20.80 -49.96
N VAL A 8 12.46 -21.64 -49.10
CA VAL A 8 13.26 -22.83 -49.49
C VAL A 8 12.87 -24.07 -48.66
N SER A 9 12.79 -25.23 -49.34
CA SER A 9 12.39 -26.57 -48.84
C SER A 9 13.49 -27.61 -49.18
N VAL A 10 13.47 -28.92 -48.86
CA VAL A 10 12.47 -29.93 -48.43
C VAL A 10 13.18 -30.91 -47.42
N ALA A 11 12.73 -32.09 -46.96
CA ALA A 11 11.69 -33.10 -47.28
C ALA A 11 11.17 -33.74 -45.95
N VAL A 12 10.01 -34.42 -45.80
CA VAL A 12 9.07 -35.16 -46.67
C VAL A 12 9.39 -36.65 -46.90
N ALA A 13 8.74 -37.53 -46.11
CA ALA A 13 8.30 -38.89 -46.44
C ALA A 13 7.34 -39.43 -45.34
N LYS A 14 6.30 -40.24 -45.56
CA LYS A 14 5.60 -40.71 -46.79
C LYS A 14 4.14 -41.12 -46.46
N HIS A 15 3.32 -41.41 -47.48
CA HIS A 15 1.86 -41.73 -47.44
C HIS A 15 1.63 -43.21 -47.85
N VAL A 16 0.51 -43.95 -47.72
CA VAL A 16 -0.98 -43.77 -47.55
C VAL A 16 -1.52 -45.06 -46.83
N PRO A 17 -2.84 -45.42 -46.68
CA PRO A 17 -4.14 -44.73 -46.85
C PRO A 17 -5.15 -44.88 -45.65
N ALA A 18 -6.39 -44.41 -45.83
CA ALA A 18 -7.47 -44.35 -44.84
C ALA A 18 -8.34 -45.62 -44.69
N HIS A 19 -9.17 -45.68 -43.63
CA HIS A 19 -10.60 -46.07 -43.77
C HIS A 19 -11.51 -45.52 -42.64
N VAL A 20 -12.82 -45.59 -42.87
CA VAL A 20 -13.91 -44.99 -42.06
C VAL A 20 -14.16 -45.70 -40.73
N GLY A 21 -14.44 -44.92 -39.67
CA GLY A 21 -15.08 -45.41 -38.44
C GLY A 21 -15.70 -44.27 -37.62
N LYS A 22 -17.00 -44.37 -37.30
CA LYS A 22 -17.67 -43.49 -36.31
C LYS A 22 -17.71 -44.21 -34.96
N THR A 23 -17.14 -43.61 -33.93
CA THR A 23 -17.39 -44.03 -32.54
C THR A 23 -17.36 -42.81 -31.62
N SER A 24 -18.33 -42.73 -30.70
CA SER A 24 -18.35 -41.70 -29.67
C SER A 24 -17.39 -42.09 -28.55
N SER A 25 -16.56 -41.16 -28.08
CA SER A 25 -15.66 -41.38 -26.95
C SER A 25 -15.72 -40.22 -25.98
N THR A 26 -16.04 -40.56 -24.74
CA THR A 26 -16.29 -39.70 -23.58
C THR A 26 -15.23 -38.64 -23.36
N ILE A 27 -15.65 -37.42 -22.99
CA ILE A 27 -14.75 -36.40 -22.43
C ILE A 27 -14.36 -36.87 -21.02
N SER A 28 -13.09 -37.17 -20.80
CA SER A 28 -12.55 -37.37 -19.45
C SER A 28 -12.28 -36.01 -18.80
N GLU A 29 -13.09 -35.68 -17.81
CA GLU A 29 -12.97 -34.48 -17.00
C GLU A 29 -11.72 -34.59 -16.11
N VAL A 30 -10.69 -33.79 -16.42
CA VAL A 30 -9.48 -33.71 -15.59
C VAL A 30 -9.73 -32.68 -14.50
N GLU A 31 -10.13 -33.17 -13.32
CA GLU A 31 -10.41 -32.38 -12.14
C GLU A 31 -9.12 -31.70 -11.63
N ILE A 32 -8.85 -30.49 -12.11
CA ILE A 32 -7.75 -29.66 -11.61
C ILE A 32 -8.11 -29.22 -10.19
N GLN A 33 -7.51 -29.87 -9.19
CA GLN A 33 -7.63 -29.50 -7.80
C GLN A 33 -6.91 -28.18 -7.53
N THR A 34 -7.54 -27.06 -7.92
CA THR A 34 -7.17 -25.73 -7.46
C THR A 34 -7.34 -25.71 -5.95
N THR A 35 -6.23 -25.73 -5.22
CA THR A 35 -6.21 -25.47 -3.77
C THR A 35 -6.92 -24.13 -3.54
N PRO A 36 -7.94 -24.04 -2.67
CA PRO A 36 -8.61 -22.77 -2.42
C PRO A 36 -7.58 -21.74 -1.98
N GLU A 37 -7.50 -20.60 -2.69
CA GLU A 37 -6.84 -19.41 -2.15
C GLU A 37 -7.49 -19.13 -0.79
N GLN A 38 -6.67 -19.15 0.26
CA GLN A 38 -7.15 -18.88 1.61
C GLN A 38 -7.64 -17.43 1.65
N ILE A 39 -8.96 -17.26 1.61
CA ILE A 39 -9.61 -15.96 1.81
C ILE A 39 -9.00 -15.37 3.09
N PRO A 40 -8.36 -14.19 3.03
CA PRO A 40 -7.71 -13.62 4.20
C PRO A 40 -8.72 -13.52 5.34
N ASP A 41 -8.32 -14.02 6.50
CA ASP A 41 -9.10 -13.92 7.72
C ASP A 41 -9.40 -12.43 7.99
N LYS A 42 -10.64 -12.03 7.77
CA LYS A 42 -11.07 -10.62 7.74
C LYS A 42 -11.09 -9.98 9.13
N ASP A 43 -11.09 -10.79 10.18
CA ASP A 43 -10.99 -10.32 11.56
C ASP A 43 -9.51 -10.16 11.99
N ARG A 44 -8.58 -10.76 11.23
CA ARG A 44 -7.12 -10.66 11.42
C ARG A 44 -6.44 -9.62 10.51
N TYR A 45 -6.73 -9.65 9.21
CA TYR A 45 -6.03 -8.85 8.20
C TYR A 45 -6.89 -7.71 7.68
N ILE A 46 -6.40 -6.48 7.80
CA ILE A 46 -7.10 -5.28 7.31
C ILE A 46 -6.31 -4.52 6.24
N VAL A 47 -7.04 -3.91 5.31
CA VAL A 47 -6.49 -3.01 4.28
C VAL A 47 -6.20 -1.65 4.92
N VAL A 48 -4.92 -1.28 5.00
CA VAL A 48 -4.46 0.00 5.56
C VAL A 48 -3.72 0.87 4.54
N SER A 49 -3.89 0.60 3.25
CA SER A 49 -3.26 1.34 2.16
C SER A 49 -4.05 1.21 0.86
N PRO A 50 -3.66 1.90 -0.23
CA PRO A 50 -4.19 1.64 -1.58
C PRO A 50 -3.84 0.24 -2.14
N TYR A 51 -2.89 -0.49 -1.53
CA TYR A 51 -2.52 -1.86 -1.90
C TYR A 51 -3.32 -2.88 -1.09
N THR A 52 -3.80 -3.93 -1.75
CA THR A 52 -4.78 -4.89 -1.19
C THR A 52 -4.32 -6.34 -1.20
N GLU A 53 -3.14 -6.63 -1.76
CA GLU A 53 -2.56 -7.97 -1.80
C GLU A 53 -1.99 -8.36 -0.43
N GLN A 54 -1.96 -9.66 -0.11
CA GLN A 54 -1.72 -10.18 1.25
C GLN A 54 -0.48 -9.61 1.97
N GLN A 55 0.61 -9.31 1.24
CA GLN A 55 1.86 -8.73 1.77
C GLN A 55 1.75 -7.25 2.19
N HIS A 56 0.65 -6.57 1.86
CA HIS A 56 0.34 -5.17 2.22
C HIS A 56 -0.74 -5.07 3.31
N LEU A 57 -1.35 -6.19 3.71
CA LEU A 57 -2.40 -6.21 4.72
C LEU A 57 -1.79 -6.18 6.12
N LEU A 58 -2.36 -5.36 7.01
CA LEU A 58 -1.91 -5.27 8.39
C LEU A 58 -2.54 -6.38 9.22
N ASP A 59 -1.69 -7.17 9.87
CA ASP A 59 -2.07 -8.24 10.78
C ASP A 59 -2.35 -7.69 12.19
N LEU A 60 -3.63 -7.57 12.55
CA LEU A 60 -4.08 -7.09 13.86
C LEU A 60 -3.60 -7.95 15.02
N THR A 61 -3.25 -9.23 14.80
CA THR A 61 -2.72 -10.09 15.87
C THR A 61 -1.27 -9.76 16.26
N THR A 62 -0.58 -8.95 15.46
CA THR A 62 0.78 -8.43 15.77
C THR A 62 0.77 -7.15 16.61
N LEU A 63 -0.42 -6.62 16.94
CA LEU A 63 -0.62 -5.34 17.61
C LEU A 63 -1.30 -5.52 18.97
N ASP A 64 -0.90 -4.69 19.93
CA ASP A 64 -1.62 -4.47 21.20
C ASP A 64 -2.97 -3.77 20.98
N PRO A 65 -3.86 -3.72 22.00
CA PRO A 65 -5.23 -3.21 21.83
C PRO A 65 -5.34 -1.77 21.32
N GLU A 66 -4.45 -0.86 21.75
CA GLU A 66 -4.48 0.55 21.33
C GLU A 66 -4.07 0.70 19.86
N ASN A 67 -3.00 0.01 19.46
CA ASN A 67 -2.57 -0.03 18.07
C ASN A 67 -3.58 -0.69 17.14
N GLN A 68 -4.29 -1.74 17.58
CA GLN A 68 -5.43 -2.29 16.83
C GLN A 68 -6.57 -1.28 16.69
N ILE A 69 -6.93 -0.57 17.76
CA ILE A 69 -8.01 0.42 17.77
C ILE A 69 -7.70 1.58 16.81
N LEU A 70 -6.47 2.12 16.87
CA LEU A 70 -6.06 3.20 15.97
C LEU A 70 -5.97 2.73 14.51
N ALA A 71 -5.39 1.56 14.24
CA ALA A 71 -5.33 1.02 12.88
C ALA A 71 -6.73 0.82 12.27
N LEU A 72 -7.68 0.30 13.06
CA LEU A 72 -9.08 0.17 12.65
C LEU A 72 -9.76 1.52 12.39
N ALA A 73 -9.54 2.53 13.24
CA ALA A 73 -10.05 3.88 13.01
C ALA A 73 -9.45 4.52 11.74
N LEU A 74 -8.13 4.37 11.54
CA LEU A 74 -7.40 4.88 10.38
C LEU A 74 -7.82 4.25 9.04
N THR A 75 -8.58 3.15 9.02
CA THR A 75 -9.23 2.67 7.78
C THR A 75 -10.09 3.76 7.13
N GLN A 76 -10.74 4.61 7.95
CA GLN A 76 -11.59 5.73 7.52
C GLN A 76 -10.82 7.06 7.30
N LEU A 77 -9.48 7.05 7.35
CA LEU A 77 -8.66 8.25 7.11
C LEU A 77 -8.90 8.78 5.68
N THR A 78 -9.46 9.98 5.60
CA THR A 78 -9.94 10.63 4.38
C THR A 78 -9.31 12.01 4.26
N CYS A 79 -8.78 12.34 3.08
CA CYS A 79 -8.27 13.68 2.78
C CYS A 79 -9.44 14.65 2.54
N LEU A 80 -9.39 15.84 3.15
CA LEU A 80 -10.51 16.79 3.20
C LEU A 80 -10.41 17.95 2.20
N ARG A 81 -9.27 18.12 1.52
CA ARG A 81 -8.94 19.33 0.75
C ARG A 81 -7.98 19.05 -0.39
N GLU A 82 -8.15 19.73 -1.52
CA GLU A 82 -7.44 19.46 -2.79
C GLU A 82 -5.97 19.91 -2.77
N ASP A 83 -5.62 20.89 -1.94
CA ASP A 83 -4.26 21.43 -1.77
C ASP A 83 -3.39 20.61 -0.80
N TYR A 84 -3.75 19.35 -0.53
CA TYR A 84 -3.11 18.47 0.46
C TYR A 84 -1.57 18.38 0.36
N ALA A 85 -1.02 18.51 -0.85
CA ALA A 85 0.42 18.47 -1.09
C ALA A 85 1.18 19.59 -0.36
N THR A 86 0.56 20.76 -0.17
CA THR A 86 1.15 21.96 0.46
C THR A 86 0.43 22.42 1.73
N ALA A 87 -0.80 21.98 1.98
CA ALA A 87 -1.57 22.32 3.17
C ALA A 87 -0.89 21.86 4.49
N PRO A 88 -1.11 22.57 5.63
CA PRO A 88 -0.66 22.12 6.94
C PRO A 88 -1.21 20.73 7.26
N TYR A 89 -0.34 19.79 7.64
CA TYR A 89 -0.69 18.36 7.71
C TYR A 89 -1.84 18.05 8.70
N ARG A 90 -2.00 18.87 9.74
CA ARG A 90 -3.14 18.79 10.67
C ARG A 90 -4.48 19.02 10.00
N ASP A 91 -4.52 19.91 9.01
CA ASP A 91 -5.76 20.36 8.38
C ASP A 91 -6.09 19.56 7.11
N THR A 92 -5.22 18.59 6.75
CA THR A 92 -5.33 17.80 5.51
C THR A 92 -6.32 16.64 5.62
N PHE A 93 -6.45 16.02 6.80
CA PHE A 93 -7.25 14.80 7.00
C PHE A 93 -8.32 14.97 8.08
N ASN A 94 -9.30 14.06 8.07
CA ASN A 94 -10.43 14.01 9.01
C ASN A 94 -10.06 13.56 10.44
N TRP A 95 -8.97 14.10 11.02
CA TRP A 95 -8.42 13.63 12.30
C TRP A 95 -9.44 13.57 13.44
N ASP A 96 -10.28 14.57 13.64
CA ASP A 96 -11.32 14.53 14.69
C ASP A 96 -12.27 13.33 14.52
N GLN A 97 -12.69 13.02 13.28
CA GLN A 97 -13.50 11.83 12.97
C GLN A 97 -12.75 10.51 13.29
N ILE A 98 -11.42 10.48 13.11
CA ILE A 98 -10.59 9.33 13.49
C ILE A 98 -10.52 9.18 15.01
N ILE A 99 -10.43 10.28 15.76
CA ILE A 99 -10.40 10.25 17.23
C ILE A 99 -11.78 9.91 17.82
N ASP A 100 -12.88 10.39 17.24
CA ASP A 100 -14.23 9.92 17.54
C ASP A 100 -14.36 8.40 17.34
N ASN A 101 -13.84 7.88 16.22
CA ASN A 101 -13.80 6.45 15.94
C ASN A 101 -12.94 5.68 16.96
N VAL A 102 -11.76 6.20 17.36
CA VAL A 102 -10.92 5.63 18.43
C VAL A 102 -11.69 5.61 19.76
N CYS A 103 -12.41 6.66 20.11
CA CYS A 103 -13.23 6.74 21.32
C CYS A 103 -14.38 5.71 21.29
N ALA A 104 -15.09 5.60 20.16
CA ALA A 104 -16.18 4.64 19.97
C ALA A 104 -15.68 3.18 20.02
N LEU A 105 -14.55 2.87 19.39
CA LEU A 105 -13.92 1.55 19.44
C LEU A 105 -13.40 1.19 20.83
N THR A 106 -12.80 2.15 21.54
CA THR A 106 -12.35 2.01 22.93
C THR A 106 -13.51 1.65 23.85
N ARG A 107 -14.63 2.40 23.77
CA ARG A 107 -15.87 2.11 24.49
C ARG A 107 -16.46 0.74 24.12
N LYS A 108 -16.55 0.42 22.83
CA LYS A 108 -17.06 -0.88 22.32
C LYS A 108 -16.23 -2.08 22.82
N ARG A 109 -14.92 -1.90 23.02
CA ARG A 109 -14.01 -2.94 23.53
C ARG A 109 -13.89 -2.95 25.07
N ASN A 110 -14.60 -2.06 25.78
CA ASN A 110 -14.44 -1.82 27.23
C ASN A 110 -12.96 -1.62 27.63
N HIS A 111 -12.22 -0.88 26.81
CA HIS A 111 -10.80 -0.65 26.98
C HIS A 111 -10.54 0.69 27.70
N ALA A 112 -9.53 0.73 28.56
CA ALA A 112 -9.10 1.94 29.26
C ALA A 112 -7.85 2.53 28.58
N TRP A 113 -8.08 3.28 27.49
CA TRP A 113 -7.03 3.89 26.67
C TRP A 113 -6.06 4.74 27.51
N LYS A 114 -4.76 4.60 27.28
CA LYS A 114 -3.68 5.36 27.92
C LYS A 114 -3.02 6.36 26.99
N GLU A 115 -2.41 7.40 27.58
CA GLU A 115 -1.71 8.41 26.78
C GLU A 115 -0.58 7.79 25.95
N THR A 116 -0.85 7.66 24.65
CA THR A 116 0.02 7.02 23.67
C THR A 116 0.28 7.99 22.52
N SER A 117 1.53 8.00 22.05
CA SER A 117 2.03 8.91 21.02
C SER A 117 2.56 8.14 19.82
N PHE A 118 1.95 8.36 18.66
CA PHE A 118 2.26 7.69 17.40
C PHE A 118 3.16 8.58 16.54
N PHE A 119 4.04 7.95 15.76
CA PHE A 119 4.94 8.64 14.85
C PHE A 119 4.35 8.70 13.45
N VAL A 120 4.28 9.91 12.89
CA VAL A 120 3.66 10.16 11.60
C VAL A 120 4.68 10.79 10.65
N VAL A 121 4.76 10.27 9.43
CA VAL A 121 5.65 10.77 8.38
C VAL A 121 4.80 11.32 7.25
N ALA A 122 5.13 12.52 6.76
CA ALA A 122 4.50 13.12 5.60
C ALA A 122 5.58 13.49 4.57
N PHE A 123 5.67 12.68 3.52
CA PHE A 123 6.55 12.89 2.38
C PHE A 123 5.84 13.78 1.35
N ARG A 124 6.18 15.07 1.37
CA ARG A 124 5.76 16.03 0.35
C ARG A 124 6.74 15.97 -0.81
N SER A 125 6.25 16.07 -2.03
CA SER A 125 7.09 15.95 -3.22
C SER A 125 6.59 16.75 -4.41
N GLN A 126 7.46 16.95 -5.39
CA GLN A 126 7.13 17.47 -6.72
C GLN A 126 7.89 16.66 -7.78
N VAL A 127 7.18 15.83 -8.57
CA VAL A 127 7.83 14.95 -9.55
C VAL A 127 8.30 15.69 -10.81
N PHE A 128 9.34 15.16 -11.47
CA PHE A 128 9.73 15.64 -12.80
C PHE A 128 8.66 15.31 -13.84
N ALA A 129 8.62 16.06 -14.95
CA ALA A 129 7.67 15.79 -16.05
C ALA A 129 7.86 14.39 -16.64
N SER A 130 9.11 13.98 -16.87
CA SER A 130 9.49 12.62 -17.30
C SER A 130 9.12 11.51 -16.31
N THR A 131 8.87 11.84 -15.05
CA THR A 131 8.36 10.90 -14.04
C THR A 131 6.84 10.76 -14.09
N VAL A 132 6.10 11.75 -14.59
CA VAL A 132 4.67 11.61 -14.88
C VAL A 132 4.47 10.68 -16.07
N GLU A 133 5.32 10.79 -17.10
CA GLU A 133 5.32 9.89 -18.27
C GLU A 133 5.57 8.42 -17.89
N ASN A 134 6.32 8.16 -16.82
CA ASN A 134 6.73 6.83 -16.37
C ASN A 134 6.26 6.53 -14.92
N TYR A 135 5.08 7.03 -14.52
CA TYR A 135 4.62 6.98 -13.11
C TYR A 135 4.40 5.54 -12.59
N ALA A 136 4.28 4.55 -13.47
CA ALA A 136 4.25 3.13 -13.11
C ALA A 136 5.54 2.66 -12.40
N ASP A 137 6.72 3.12 -12.84
CA ASP A 137 8.01 2.78 -12.21
C ASP A 137 8.09 3.31 -10.77
N LEU A 138 7.49 4.49 -10.52
CA LEU A 138 7.36 5.04 -9.18
C LEU A 138 6.42 4.20 -8.32
N GLY A 139 5.28 3.77 -8.88
CA GLY A 139 4.30 2.92 -8.21
C GLY A 139 4.88 1.57 -7.79
N GLU A 140 5.69 0.92 -8.64
CA GLU A 140 6.34 -0.36 -8.30
C GLU A 140 7.46 -0.20 -7.25
N LEU A 141 8.19 0.92 -7.25
CA LEU A 141 9.14 1.24 -6.17
C LEU A 141 8.43 1.45 -4.83
N ASP A 142 7.32 2.20 -4.82
CA ASP A 142 6.54 2.48 -3.62
C ASP A 142 5.86 1.22 -3.08
N LYS A 143 5.27 0.40 -3.95
CA LYS A 143 4.65 -0.89 -3.62
C LYS A 143 5.65 -1.85 -2.99
N ALA A 144 6.85 -1.97 -3.56
CA ALA A 144 7.91 -2.81 -2.99
C ALA A 144 8.35 -2.31 -1.60
N ALA A 145 8.49 -0.99 -1.41
CA ALA A 145 8.79 -0.40 -0.11
C ALA A 145 7.65 -0.63 0.91
N HIS A 146 6.39 -0.50 0.49
CA HIS A 146 5.23 -0.74 1.36
C HIS A 146 5.16 -2.16 1.92
N ALA A 147 5.38 -3.18 1.07
CA ALA A 147 5.39 -4.57 1.52
C ALA A 147 6.49 -4.80 2.59
N GLU A 148 7.65 -4.17 2.41
CA GLU A 148 8.77 -4.21 3.35
C GLU A 148 8.49 -3.46 4.67
N ALA A 149 7.78 -2.31 4.61
CA ALA A 149 7.28 -1.60 5.80
C ALA A 149 6.30 -2.47 6.60
N THR A 150 5.33 -3.08 5.90
CA THR A 150 4.30 -3.94 6.50
C THR A 150 4.95 -5.15 7.18
N ALA A 151 5.84 -5.87 6.47
CA ALA A 151 6.57 -7.03 6.99
C ALA A 151 7.55 -6.68 8.13
N SER A 152 7.99 -5.43 8.25
CA SER A 152 8.84 -4.98 9.36
C SER A 152 8.09 -4.82 10.68
N GLY A 153 6.75 -4.65 10.63
CA GLY A 153 5.90 -4.47 11.80
C GLY A 153 5.92 -3.04 12.36
N GLY A 154 4.89 -2.70 13.13
CA GLY A 154 4.71 -1.38 13.75
C GLY A 154 4.21 -0.27 12.80
N PHE A 155 3.92 -0.64 11.56
CA PHE A 155 3.22 0.16 10.56
C PHE A 155 1.70 0.07 10.82
N LEU A 156 0.97 1.20 10.76
CA LEU A 156 -0.46 1.26 11.10
C LEU A 156 -1.36 1.73 9.94
N LYS A 157 -0.86 2.62 9.07
CA LYS A 157 -1.60 3.19 7.93
C LYS A 157 -0.64 3.78 6.90
N TYR A 158 -1.02 3.71 5.63
CA TYR A 158 -0.46 4.49 4.54
C TYR A 158 -1.53 5.08 3.64
N TRP A 159 -1.21 6.23 3.03
CA TRP A 159 -2.03 6.92 2.05
C TRP A 159 -1.12 7.73 1.13
N PHE A 160 -1.47 7.82 -0.16
CA PHE A 160 -0.89 8.76 -1.10
C PHE A 160 -1.97 9.41 -1.96
N GLY A 161 -1.73 10.65 -2.36
CA GLY A 161 -2.54 11.35 -3.36
C GLY A 161 -2.03 11.10 -4.78
N THR A 162 -2.62 11.81 -5.74
CA THR A 162 -2.09 11.96 -7.11
C THR A 162 -1.32 13.28 -7.22
N PRO A 163 -0.32 13.40 -8.10
CA PRO A 163 0.28 14.69 -8.40
C PRO A 163 -0.78 15.67 -8.92
N ASN A 164 -0.80 16.89 -8.38
CA ASN A 164 -1.63 17.99 -8.91
C ASN A 164 -1.04 18.58 -10.21
N ASP A 165 -1.62 19.66 -10.74
CA ASP A 165 -1.15 20.32 -11.97
C ASP A 165 0.30 20.83 -11.90
N GLU A 166 0.77 21.22 -10.70
CA GLU A 166 2.18 21.57 -10.45
C GLU A 166 3.09 20.33 -10.34
N ARG A 167 2.52 19.12 -10.42
CA ARG A 167 3.10 17.80 -10.13
C ARG A 167 3.47 17.58 -8.66
N ARG A 168 2.84 18.33 -7.74
CA ARG A 168 3.05 18.20 -6.29
C ARG A 168 2.14 17.12 -5.71
N ASN A 169 2.66 16.33 -4.77
CA ASN A 169 1.94 15.24 -4.12
C ASN A 169 2.32 15.10 -2.63
N LEU A 170 1.47 14.41 -1.86
CA LEU A 170 1.72 13.96 -0.49
C LEU A 170 1.55 12.43 -0.42
N ALA A 171 2.54 11.76 0.18
CA ALA A 171 2.40 10.41 0.72
C ALA A 171 2.61 10.46 2.24
N THR A 172 1.87 9.65 3.01
CA THR A 172 1.96 9.68 4.46
C THR A 172 1.74 8.31 5.10
N CYS A 173 2.59 7.97 6.07
CA CYS A 173 2.47 6.74 6.86
C CYS A 173 2.48 7.02 8.37
N ILE A 174 1.69 6.23 9.10
CA ILE A 174 1.52 6.29 10.55
C ILE A 174 2.11 5.01 11.16
N TRP A 175 2.88 5.16 12.23
CA TRP A 175 3.66 4.12 12.89
C TRP A 175 3.47 4.20 14.41
N ARG A 176 3.72 3.09 15.11
CA ARG A 176 3.75 3.06 16.58
C ARG A 176 4.80 4.00 17.16
N SER A 177 6.01 4.01 16.57
CA SER A 177 7.12 4.83 17.03
C SER A 177 8.14 5.16 15.92
N PRO A 178 9.07 6.11 16.14
CA PRO A 178 10.16 6.39 15.21
C PRO A 178 11.09 5.19 14.96
N GLU A 179 11.21 4.28 15.93
CA GLU A 179 12.06 3.09 15.85
C GLU A 179 11.48 2.06 14.87
N ASP A 180 10.17 1.81 14.93
CA ASP A 180 9.48 0.96 13.96
C ASP A 180 9.53 1.57 12.55
N ALA A 181 9.31 2.89 12.43
CA ALA A 181 9.44 3.61 11.16
C ALA A 181 10.85 3.54 10.57
N LYS A 182 11.88 3.67 11.42
CA LYS A 182 13.29 3.51 11.04
C LYS A 182 13.58 2.07 10.62
N LYS A 183 13.03 1.07 11.32
CA LYS A 183 13.17 -0.35 10.99
C LYS A 183 12.61 -0.61 9.58
N GLY A 184 11.34 -0.26 9.34
CA GLY A 184 10.70 -0.39 8.04
C GLY A 184 11.46 0.33 6.92
N GLY A 185 11.86 1.57 7.16
CA GLY A 185 12.57 2.41 6.19
C GLY A 185 14.03 2.01 5.85
N THR A 186 14.55 0.89 6.37
CA THR A 186 15.97 0.51 6.17
C THR A 186 16.22 -0.70 5.26
N GLY A 187 15.18 -1.40 4.81
CA GLY A 187 15.33 -2.62 4.01
C GLY A 187 15.75 -2.39 2.54
N PRO A 188 16.07 -3.45 1.78
CA PRO A 188 16.45 -3.37 0.36
C PRO A 188 15.50 -2.56 -0.53
N ALA A 189 14.18 -2.67 -0.36
CA ALA A 189 13.20 -2.00 -1.20
C ALA A 189 13.14 -0.48 -0.92
N HIS A 190 13.08 -0.08 0.34
CA HIS A 190 13.21 1.34 0.73
C HIS A 190 14.53 1.94 0.26
N ARG A 191 15.65 1.21 0.38
CA ARG A 191 16.95 1.69 -0.13
C ARG A 191 16.95 1.89 -1.64
N LYS A 192 16.22 1.05 -2.41
CA LYS A 192 16.03 1.23 -3.86
C LYS A 192 15.20 2.49 -4.17
N ALA A 193 14.07 2.68 -3.50
CA ALA A 193 13.21 3.86 -3.69
C ALA A 193 13.91 5.17 -3.25
N ALA A 194 14.59 5.16 -2.11
CA ALA A 194 15.40 6.28 -1.63
C ALA A 194 16.57 6.61 -2.58
N GLY A 195 17.23 5.59 -3.16
CA GLY A 195 18.26 5.77 -4.18
C GLY A 195 17.73 6.45 -5.45
N ALA A 196 16.52 6.06 -5.90
CA ALA A 196 15.87 6.62 -7.09
C ALA A 196 15.24 8.02 -6.86
N THR A 197 15.12 8.48 -5.60
CA THR A 197 14.45 9.75 -5.25
C THR A 197 15.01 10.94 -6.04
N ARG A 198 16.35 11.03 -6.18
CA ARG A 198 17.02 12.14 -6.89
C ARG A 198 16.75 12.19 -8.40
N SER A 199 16.32 11.10 -9.02
CA SER A 199 15.96 11.03 -10.45
C SER A 199 14.46 11.14 -10.71
N LEU A 200 13.63 11.10 -9.67
CA LEU A 200 12.16 11.08 -9.76
C LEU A 200 11.52 12.38 -9.25
N TYR A 201 12.18 13.06 -8.30
CA TYR A 201 11.64 14.24 -7.64
C TYR A 201 12.50 15.48 -7.86
N SER A 202 11.87 16.54 -8.37
CA SER A 202 12.43 17.89 -8.47
C SER A 202 12.52 18.61 -7.12
N PHE A 203 11.63 18.24 -6.19
CA PHE A 203 11.62 18.66 -4.79
C PHE A 203 11.04 17.53 -3.94
N TRP A 204 11.56 17.36 -2.71
CA TRP A 204 10.92 16.54 -1.69
C TRP A 204 11.25 17.06 -0.28
N GLN A 205 10.33 16.83 0.65
CA GLN A 205 10.45 17.18 2.06
C GLN A 205 9.80 16.08 2.91
N ILE A 206 10.38 15.79 4.07
CA ILE A 206 9.84 14.83 5.04
C ILE A 206 9.44 15.62 6.29
N ASP A 207 8.16 15.94 6.41
CA ASP A 207 7.63 16.40 7.69
C ASP A 207 7.48 15.19 8.62
N ARG A 208 7.65 15.43 9.93
CA ARG A 208 7.46 14.42 10.97
C ARG A 208 6.53 14.99 12.01
N HIS A 209 5.51 14.22 12.38
CA HIS A 209 4.52 14.63 13.36
C HIS A 209 4.36 13.60 14.48
N ARG A 210 3.93 14.09 15.64
CA ARG A 210 3.52 13.29 16.79
C ARG A 210 2.01 13.41 16.94
N LEU A 211 1.29 12.31 16.73
CA LEU A 211 -0.11 12.21 17.13
C LEU A 211 -0.15 11.71 18.57
N THR A 212 -0.53 12.54 19.52
CA THR A 212 -0.72 12.13 20.92
C THR A 212 -2.22 12.04 21.21
N ILE A 213 -2.69 10.87 21.65
CA ILE A 213 -4.06 10.64 22.11
C ILE A 213 -4.01 10.46 23.62
N ARG A 214 -4.68 11.33 24.39
CA ARG A 214 -4.63 11.36 25.86
C ARG A 214 -5.40 10.20 26.49
N ASP A 215 -5.18 9.98 27.79
CA ASP A 215 -5.95 9.05 28.63
C ASP A 215 -7.46 9.12 28.33
N ASN A 216 -8.11 7.95 28.29
CA ASN A 216 -9.54 7.75 27.98
C ASN A 216 -10.04 8.35 26.64
N VAL A 217 -9.13 8.79 25.76
CA VAL A 217 -9.46 9.54 24.53
C VAL A 217 -10.14 10.89 24.83
N GLU A 218 -9.77 11.54 25.95
CA GLU A 218 -10.36 12.83 26.38
C GLU A 218 -9.96 14.02 25.50
N SER A 219 -8.79 13.95 24.86
CA SER A 219 -8.33 14.92 23.85
C SER A 219 -7.18 14.34 23.02
N TRP A 220 -6.86 15.02 21.91
CA TRP A 220 -5.77 14.67 21.01
C TRP A 220 -4.98 15.91 20.60
N ASP A 221 -3.72 15.70 20.20
CA ASP A 221 -2.93 16.73 19.54
C ASP A 221 -2.04 16.13 18.44
N LEU A 222 -1.67 16.95 17.46
CA LEU A 222 -0.81 16.59 16.34
C LEU A 222 0.22 17.72 16.13
N THR A 223 1.43 17.49 16.63
CA THR A 223 2.53 18.47 16.65
C THR A 223 3.68 18.04 15.74
N GLU A 224 4.64 18.92 15.49
CA GLU A 224 5.94 18.54 14.90
C GLU A 224 6.70 17.56 15.82
N TRP A 225 7.33 16.53 15.25
CA TRP A 225 8.22 15.63 15.98
C TRP A 225 9.66 16.16 15.94
N LYS A 226 10.06 16.75 17.07
CA LYS A 226 11.42 17.23 17.35
C LYS A 226 12.33 16.12 17.88
#